data_AF-A0A081C472-F1
#
_entry.id   AF-A0A081C472-F1
#
_cell.length_a   1.000
_cell.length_b   1.000
_cell.length_c   1.000
_cell.angle_alpha   90.00
_cell.angle_beta   90.00
_cell.angle_gamma   90.00
#
_symmetry.space_group_name_H-M   'P 1'
#
loop_
_entity.id
_entity.type
_entity.pdbx_description
1 polymer ?
#
loop_
_entity_poly.entity_id
_entity_poly.type
_entity_poly.pdbx_seq_one_letter_code
_entity_poly.pdbx_strand_id
1 'polypeptide(L)'
;MIANITAQSFDYEKFNAILEQQNRFIADWMQSEHVDDVPLWIVPNLDLWTFDTCRRREEFLQRNLELLHTSIEWKSDLVFPHLQPWYGVGIYATAFGAHYIWDENYCPQVRPIFSRTEEIEHIEKPAIETSEPMREVLERIEWYREVTHDQLPICLTDTQSPHDTASLLMETNTFFAECSCCHEKYENFLQAITDIIIEFSEKQMEAIGPRLSLPGHQMLCHPRFQGISVSDDNMVMLSPRTYQATSLPYLQKIAANFGGIAVHSCGNVTHNIPNLLKIEGLEQVEHAACVINKSDPTPTPPENIQAGYGRSGVIAKIRLHKSEACLLKKLLTKDFKCVVQITGVESKAESEAVYREFKEAVSIVLEAQKRSV
;
A
#
# COMPACT_ATOMS: atom_id res chain seq x y z
N MET A 1 -22.65 -4.12 18.01
CA MET A 1 -22.94 -3.08 17.01
C MET A 1 -22.17 -1.85 17.44
N ILE A 2 -21.17 -1.46 16.65
CA ILE A 2 -20.53 -0.14 16.80
C ILE A 2 -21.61 0.88 16.42
N ALA A 3 -21.78 1.95 17.20
CA ALA A 3 -22.70 3.03 16.85
C ALA A 3 -22.31 3.60 15.47
N ASN A 4 -23.26 3.99 14.63
CA ASN A 4 -22.95 4.58 13.32
C ASN A 4 -22.05 5.81 13.51
N ILE A 5 -20.76 5.69 13.16
CA ILE A 5 -19.78 6.77 13.32
C ILE A 5 -19.86 7.67 12.10
N THR A 6 -20.27 8.91 12.32
CA THR A 6 -20.32 9.97 11.32
C THR A 6 -19.20 10.98 11.55
N ALA A 7 -18.94 11.86 10.58
CA ALA A 7 -18.00 12.96 10.78
C ALA A 7 -18.40 13.83 12.00
N GLN A 8 -19.69 14.09 12.19
CA GLN A 8 -20.17 14.90 13.32
C GLN A 8 -19.96 14.24 14.69
N SER A 9 -19.95 12.91 14.74
CA SER A 9 -19.80 12.15 15.99
C SER A 9 -18.37 11.61 16.22
N PHE A 10 -17.45 11.86 15.29
CA PHE A 10 -16.09 11.35 15.38
C PHE A 10 -15.28 12.13 16.43
N ASP A 11 -14.52 11.42 17.27
CA ASP A 11 -13.69 12.01 18.31
C ASP A 11 -12.32 12.43 17.73
N TYR A 12 -12.30 13.59 17.08
CA TYR A 12 -11.10 14.14 16.43
C TYR A 12 -9.96 14.41 17.40
N GLU A 13 -10.25 14.87 18.61
CA GLU A 13 -9.23 15.21 19.61
C GLU A 13 -8.51 13.95 20.09
N LYS A 14 -9.28 12.91 20.46
CA LYS A 14 -8.72 11.63 20.89
C LYS A 14 -7.90 10.97 19.78
N PHE A 15 -8.43 10.94 18.55
CA PHE A 15 -7.72 10.35 17.42
C PHE A 15 -6.38 11.05 17.17
N ASN A 16 -6.38 12.38 17.08
CA ASN A 16 -5.17 13.16 16.81
C ASN A 16 -4.12 13.02 17.93
N ALA A 17 -4.54 12.98 19.20
CA ALA A 17 -3.63 12.76 20.32
C ALA A 17 -2.93 11.39 20.25
N ILE A 18 -3.66 10.33 19.88
CA ILE A 18 -3.11 8.98 19.71
C ILE A 18 -2.18 8.92 18.49
N LEU A 19 -2.56 9.53 17.38
CA LEU A 19 -1.71 9.60 16.19
C LEU A 19 -0.40 10.35 16.46
N GLU A 20 -0.44 11.44 17.23
CA GLU A 20 0.76 12.16 17.64
C GLU A 20 1.66 11.33 18.55
N GLN A 21 1.07 10.55 19.48
CA GLN A 21 1.81 9.61 20.31
C GLN A 21 2.49 8.52 19.47
N GLN A 22 1.79 7.94 18.50
CA GLN A 22 2.37 7.00 17.54
C GLN A 22 3.53 7.63 16.77
N ASN A 23 3.37 8.87 16.28
CA ASN A 23 4.42 9.53 15.52
C ASN A 23 5.72 9.68 16.34
N ARG A 24 5.62 10.03 17.63
CA ARG A 24 6.79 10.04 18.51
C ARG A 24 7.44 8.67 18.66
N PHE A 25 6.63 7.63 18.89
CA PHE A 25 7.13 6.26 18.99
C PHE A 25 7.85 5.80 17.71
N ILE A 26 7.26 6.03 16.54
CA ILE A 26 7.86 5.68 15.25
C ILE A 26 9.13 6.50 14.99
N ALA A 27 9.15 7.80 15.33
CA ALA A 27 10.35 8.63 15.22
C ALA A 27 11.52 8.07 16.02
N ASP A 28 11.29 7.66 17.28
CA ASP A 28 12.30 7.07 18.14
C ASP A 28 12.77 5.71 17.60
N TRP A 29 11.83 4.87 17.16
CA TRP A 29 12.13 3.55 16.59
C TRP A 29 12.97 3.62 15.31
N MET A 30 12.69 4.58 14.42
CA MET A 30 13.46 4.80 13.19
C MET A 30 14.90 5.24 13.48
N GLN A 31 15.13 6.01 14.54
CA GLN A 31 16.45 6.52 14.90
C GLN A 31 17.35 5.47 15.58
N SER A 32 16.78 4.38 16.09
CA SER A 32 17.56 3.34 16.75
C SER A 32 18.49 2.61 15.77
N GLU A 33 19.76 2.43 16.10
CA GLU A 33 20.71 1.66 15.26
C GLU A 33 20.36 0.16 15.22
N HIS A 34 19.87 -0.38 16.35
CA HIS A 34 19.45 -1.78 16.47
C HIS A 34 17.97 -1.89 16.80
N VAL A 35 17.34 -2.97 16.34
CA VAL A 35 15.95 -3.29 16.65
C VAL A 35 15.90 -4.03 17.98
N ASP A 36 15.58 -3.29 19.04
CA ASP A 36 15.29 -3.84 20.39
C ASP A 36 13.78 -4.11 20.60
N ASP A 37 12.92 -3.55 19.75
CA ASP A 37 11.48 -3.83 19.70
C ASP A 37 10.97 -3.74 18.26
N VAL A 38 9.87 -4.44 17.98
CA VAL A 38 9.19 -4.47 16.69
C VAL A 38 7.80 -3.84 16.86
N PRO A 39 7.50 -2.75 16.14
CA PRO A 39 6.17 -2.15 16.11
C PRO A 39 5.13 -3.17 15.63
N LEU A 40 4.07 -3.35 16.41
CA LEU A 40 2.95 -4.20 16.07
C LEU A 40 1.76 -3.35 15.64
N TRP A 41 1.23 -3.63 14.46
CA TRP A 41 0.02 -2.99 13.93
C TRP A 41 -1.11 -4.00 13.87
N ILE A 42 -1.95 -4.04 14.90
CA ILE A 42 -3.17 -4.86 14.88
C ILE A 42 -4.25 -4.12 14.10
N VAL A 43 -4.72 -4.75 13.03
CA VAL A 43 -5.71 -4.15 12.13
C VAL A 43 -7.10 -4.69 12.43
N PRO A 44 -8.10 -3.81 12.67
CA PRO A 44 -9.49 -4.23 12.75
C PRO A 44 -9.94 -4.98 11.50
N ASN A 45 -10.72 -6.04 11.70
CA ASN A 45 -11.37 -6.78 10.60
C ASN A 45 -12.55 -5.98 10.04
N LEU A 46 -12.25 -4.80 9.50
CA LEU A 46 -13.15 -3.91 8.78
C LEU A 46 -12.58 -3.78 7.37
N ASP A 47 -13.22 -4.46 6.43
CA ASP A 47 -12.72 -4.52 5.07
C ASP A 47 -13.12 -3.26 4.30
N LEU A 48 -12.16 -2.36 4.05
CA LEU A 48 -12.34 -1.19 3.20
C LEU A 48 -12.31 -1.54 1.71
N TRP A 49 -11.85 -2.71 1.32
CA TRP A 49 -11.56 -3.01 -0.09
C TRP A 49 -12.47 -4.12 -0.61
N THR A 50 -13.77 -4.01 -0.29
CA THR A 50 -14.80 -4.99 -0.70
C THR A 50 -15.82 -4.43 -1.68
N PHE A 51 -16.27 -5.33 -2.57
CA PHE A 51 -17.46 -5.23 -3.42
C PHE A 51 -17.66 -3.83 -4.03
N ASP A 52 -18.75 -3.15 -3.69
CA ASP A 52 -19.13 -1.84 -4.18
C ASP A 52 -18.99 -0.73 -3.12
N THR A 53 -18.33 -1.00 -1.99
CA THR A 53 -18.29 -0.06 -0.85
C THR A 53 -17.70 1.29 -1.23
N CYS A 54 -16.75 1.32 -2.17
CA CYS A 54 -16.15 2.54 -2.68
C CYS A 54 -17.02 3.33 -3.67
N ARG A 55 -18.11 2.72 -4.18
CA ARG A 55 -19.01 3.34 -5.15
C ARG A 55 -19.72 4.57 -4.59
N ARG A 56 -20.08 4.51 -3.31
CA ARG A 56 -20.85 5.55 -2.60
C ARG A 56 -19.93 6.28 -1.62
N ARG A 57 -19.60 7.54 -1.90
CA ARG A 57 -18.64 8.33 -1.09
C ARG A 57 -19.02 8.41 0.39
N GLU A 58 -20.31 8.52 0.72
CA GLU A 58 -20.78 8.63 2.10
C GLU A 58 -20.58 7.33 2.89
N GLU A 59 -20.97 6.21 2.30
CA GLU A 59 -20.77 4.88 2.90
C GLU A 59 -19.28 4.58 3.04
N PHE A 60 -18.48 4.95 2.04
CA PHE A 60 -17.04 4.75 2.09
C PHE A 60 -16.36 5.61 3.18
N LEU A 61 -16.78 6.86 3.35
CA LEU A 61 -16.30 7.70 4.45
C LEU A 61 -16.70 7.12 5.80
N GLN A 62 -17.94 6.65 5.95
CA GLN A 62 -18.39 6.02 7.19
C GLN A 62 -17.49 4.83 7.54
N ARG A 63 -17.15 3.97 6.58
CA ARG A 63 -16.23 2.84 6.78
C ARG A 63 -14.82 3.30 7.17
N ASN A 64 -14.31 4.36 6.54
CA ASN A 64 -13.03 4.95 6.94
C ASN A 64 -13.07 5.42 8.41
N LEU A 65 -14.10 6.16 8.81
CA LEU A 65 -14.25 6.65 10.19
C LEU A 65 -14.42 5.51 11.20
N GLU A 66 -15.18 4.47 10.85
CA GLU A 66 -15.31 3.25 11.64
C GLU A 66 -13.95 2.57 11.85
N LEU A 67 -13.13 2.47 10.80
CA LEU A 67 -11.79 1.90 10.89
C LEU A 67 -10.87 2.73 11.77
N LEU A 68 -10.81 4.05 11.55
CA LEU A 68 -9.99 4.96 12.35
C LEU A 68 -10.36 4.87 13.84
N HIS A 69 -11.66 4.98 14.16
CA HIS A 69 -12.16 4.87 15.53
C HIS A 69 -11.87 3.51 16.15
N THR A 70 -12.12 2.41 15.42
CA THR A 70 -11.89 1.07 15.95
C THR A 70 -10.40 0.83 16.20
N SER A 71 -9.53 1.34 15.33
CA SER A 71 -8.09 1.17 15.46
C SER A 71 -7.50 1.81 16.72
N ILE A 72 -8.05 2.95 17.16
CA ILE A 72 -7.62 3.63 18.40
C ILE A 72 -8.19 2.97 19.67
N GLU A 73 -9.22 2.13 19.54
CA GLU A 73 -9.81 1.39 20.66
C GLU A 73 -9.11 0.06 20.94
N TRP A 74 -8.41 -0.49 19.95
CA TRP A 74 -7.76 -1.80 20.03
C TRP A 74 -6.34 -1.67 20.57
N LYS A 75 -5.83 -2.74 21.19
CA LYS A 75 -4.45 -2.74 21.69
C LYS A 75 -3.50 -2.95 20.52
N SER A 76 -2.73 -1.92 20.18
CA SER A 76 -1.76 -1.90 19.08
C SER A 76 -0.69 -0.83 19.36
N ASP A 77 0.50 -0.95 18.75
CA ASP A 77 1.48 0.16 18.76
C ASP A 77 1.13 1.21 17.70
N LEU A 78 0.46 0.78 16.64
CA LEU A 78 0.09 1.59 15.48
C LEU A 78 -1.42 1.56 15.24
N VAL A 79 -1.95 2.67 14.75
CA VAL A 79 -3.35 2.88 14.37
C VAL A 79 -3.45 3.21 12.89
N PHE A 80 -4.65 3.11 12.31
CA PHE A 80 -4.85 3.58 10.95
C PHE A 80 -4.72 5.11 10.91
N PRO A 81 -3.86 5.69 10.06
CA PRO A 81 -3.49 7.09 10.21
C PRO A 81 -4.30 8.06 9.34
N HIS A 82 -5.05 7.58 8.35
CA HIS A 82 -5.66 8.45 7.33
C HIS A 82 -6.98 7.92 6.77
N LEU A 83 -7.74 8.83 6.17
CA LEU A 83 -8.81 8.51 5.23
C LEU A 83 -8.23 8.09 3.88
N GLN A 84 -8.84 7.09 3.26
CA GLN A 84 -8.52 6.63 1.91
C GLN A 84 -9.59 7.11 0.93
N PRO A 85 -9.24 7.87 -0.11
CA PRO A 85 -10.16 8.20 -1.21
C PRO A 85 -10.19 7.07 -2.26
N TRP A 86 -10.01 5.82 -1.83
CA TRP A 86 -9.96 4.66 -2.73
C TRP A 86 -11.23 4.57 -3.59
N TYR A 87 -11.03 4.43 -4.89
CA TYR A 87 -12.09 4.28 -5.87
C TYR A 87 -11.75 3.20 -6.89
N GLY A 88 -11.15 2.10 -6.43
CA GLY A 88 -10.74 0.94 -7.23
C GLY A 88 -9.35 1.05 -7.89
N VAL A 89 -8.91 -0.06 -8.49
CA VAL A 89 -7.56 -0.19 -9.08
C VAL A 89 -7.48 0.35 -10.51
N GLY A 90 -8.61 0.36 -11.24
CA GLY A 90 -8.65 0.70 -12.66
C GLY A 90 -8.61 2.19 -12.99
N ILE A 91 -8.42 3.08 -12.01
CA ILE A 91 -8.54 4.54 -12.16
C ILE A 91 -7.60 5.05 -13.26
N TYR A 92 -6.32 4.67 -13.23
CA TYR A 92 -5.33 5.12 -14.20
C TYR A 92 -5.64 4.66 -15.63
N ALA A 93 -6.15 3.44 -15.79
CA ALA A 93 -6.56 2.91 -17.09
C ALA A 93 -7.73 3.71 -17.70
N THR A 94 -8.62 4.25 -16.88
CA THR A 94 -9.79 4.98 -17.40
C THR A 94 -9.42 6.28 -18.13
N ALA A 95 -8.28 6.90 -17.79
CA ALA A 95 -7.78 8.09 -18.51
C ALA A 95 -7.44 7.77 -19.98
N PHE A 96 -7.02 6.53 -20.26
CA PHE A 96 -6.75 6.04 -21.62
C PHE A 96 -8.02 5.55 -22.34
N GLY A 97 -9.19 5.66 -21.71
CA GLY A 97 -10.48 5.25 -22.29
C GLY A 97 -10.96 3.85 -21.89
N ALA A 98 -10.30 3.19 -20.92
CA ALA A 98 -10.79 1.92 -20.40
C ALA A 98 -12.14 2.12 -19.68
N HIS A 99 -13.14 1.31 -20.03
CA HIS A 99 -14.47 1.43 -19.45
C HIS A 99 -14.48 0.91 -18.01
N TYR A 100 -14.97 1.74 -17.08
CA TYR A 100 -15.10 1.41 -15.66
C TYR A 100 -16.35 0.58 -15.39
N ILE A 101 -16.17 -0.61 -14.83
CA ILE A 101 -17.23 -1.61 -14.68
C ILE A 101 -17.50 -1.84 -13.19
N TRP A 102 -18.74 -1.58 -12.80
CA TRP A 102 -19.27 -1.95 -11.50
C TRP A 102 -19.91 -3.34 -11.56
N ASP A 103 -19.50 -4.21 -10.65
CA ASP A 103 -20.14 -5.50 -10.40
C ASP A 103 -20.55 -5.56 -8.93
N GLU A 104 -21.72 -6.10 -8.62
CA GLU A 104 -22.23 -6.16 -7.24
C GLU A 104 -21.40 -7.11 -6.36
N ASN A 105 -20.66 -8.05 -6.95
CA ASN A 105 -19.90 -9.07 -6.25
C ASN A 105 -18.39 -8.86 -6.29
N TYR A 106 -17.91 -7.78 -6.92
CA TYR A 106 -16.47 -7.51 -7.04
C TYR A 106 -16.15 -6.02 -6.94
N CYS A 107 -14.94 -5.73 -6.49
CA CYS A 107 -14.34 -4.40 -6.64
C CYS A 107 -14.40 -3.96 -8.11
N PRO A 108 -14.59 -2.66 -8.39
CA PRO A 108 -14.75 -2.18 -9.75
C PRO A 108 -13.53 -2.53 -10.62
N GLN A 109 -13.83 -2.91 -11.86
CA GLN A 109 -12.87 -3.44 -12.82
C GLN A 109 -12.80 -2.56 -14.07
N VAL A 110 -11.80 -2.80 -14.91
CA VAL A 110 -11.76 -2.29 -16.29
C VAL A 110 -11.58 -3.45 -17.25
N ARG A 111 -11.86 -3.22 -18.53
CA ARG A 111 -11.53 -4.16 -19.60
C ARG A 111 -10.37 -3.61 -20.43
N PRO A 112 -9.43 -4.48 -20.86
CA PRO A 112 -8.44 -4.10 -21.85
C PRO A 112 -9.08 -3.50 -23.09
N ILE A 113 -8.46 -2.45 -23.61
CA ILE A 113 -8.87 -1.75 -24.83
C ILE A 113 -7.87 -1.96 -25.98
N PHE A 114 -6.68 -2.48 -25.67
CA PHE A 114 -5.66 -2.84 -26.65
C PHE A 114 -5.45 -4.35 -26.64
N SER A 115 -5.19 -4.91 -27.83
CA SER A 115 -4.93 -6.34 -28.02
C SER A 115 -3.62 -6.60 -28.75
N ARG A 116 -3.07 -5.59 -29.43
CA ARG A 116 -1.86 -5.67 -30.23
C ARG A 116 -0.96 -4.45 -29.99
N THR A 117 0.34 -4.67 -30.09
CA THR A 117 1.36 -3.67 -29.77
C THR A 117 1.38 -2.48 -30.73
N GLU A 118 0.91 -2.65 -31.98
CA GLU A 118 0.79 -1.53 -32.93
C GLU A 118 -0.26 -0.49 -32.47
N GLU A 119 -1.21 -0.87 -31.61
CA GLU A 119 -2.26 0.03 -31.10
C GLU A 119 -1.70 1.03 -30.08
N ILE A 120 -0.53 0.77 -29.50
CA ILE A 120 0.13 1.60 -28.48
C ILE A 120 1.41 2.28 -28.98
N GLU A 121 1.81 2.07 -30.25
CA GLU A 121 3.07 2.57 -30.82
C GLU A 121 3.19 4.10 -30.73
N HIS A 122 2.05 4.80 -30.89
CA HIS A 122 1.93 6.26 -30.85
C HIS A 122 1.02 6.73 -29.72
N ILE A 123 0.94 5.96 -28.63
CA ILE A 123 0.11 6.36 -27.50
C ILE A 123 0.70 7.62 -26.84
N GLU A 124 -0.17 8.58 -26.58
CA GLU A 124 0.17 9.80 -25.86
C GLU A 124 -0.44 9.74 -24.46
N LYS A 125 0.17 10.46 -23.52
CA LYS A 125 -0.41 10.65 -22.19
C LYS A 125 -1.76 11.38 -22.32
N PRO A 126 -2.88 10.81 -21.85
CA PRO A 126 -4.17 11.47 -21.88
C PRO A 126 -4.24 12.62 -20.87
N ALA A 127 -5.25 13.49 -21.00
CA ALA A 127 -5.56 14.49 -19.98
C ALA A 127 -6.37 13.86 -18.85
N ILE A 128 -6.07 14.21 -17.60
CA ILE A 128 -6.74 13.65 -16.41
C ILE A 128 -8.26 13.91 -16.44
N GLU A 129 -8.67 15.06 -16.98
CA GLU A 129 -10.04 15.51 -17.02
C GLU A 129 -10.95 14.64 -17.91
N THR A 130 -10.39 13.76 -18.75
CA THR A 130 -11.19 12.81 -19.54
C THR A 130 -11.66 11.61 -18.73
N SER A 131 -11.06 11.35 -17.56
CA SER A 131 -11.45 10.27 -16.66
C SER A 131 -12.46 10.74 -15.62
N GLU A 132 -13.66 10.17 -15.67
CA GLU A 132 -14.66 10.37 -14.60
C GLU A 132 -14.20 9.77 -13.25
N PRO A 133 -13.62 8.55 -13.17
CA PRO A 133 -13.09 8.02 -11.91
C PRO A 133 -11.99 8.88 -11.27
N MET A 134 -11.09 9.46 -12.06
CA MET A 134 -10.06 10.39 -11.53
C MET A 134 -10.69 11.65 -10.96
N ARG A 135 -11.70 12.20 -11.64
CA ARG A 135 -12.46 13.36 -11.15
C ARG A 135 -13.18 13.05 -9.84
N GLU A 136 -13.85 11.91 -9.75
CA GLU A 136 -14.54 11.47 -8.52
C GLU A 136 -13.56 11.35 -7.34
N VAL A 137 -12.33 10.87 -7.55
CA VAL A 137 -11.31 10.83 -6.49
C VAL A 137 -10.97 12.24 -5.98
N LEU A 138 -10.77 13.21 -6.89
CA LEU A 138 -10.47 14.59 -6.50
C LEU A 138 -11.66 15.24 -5.75
N GLU A 139 -12.88 15.10 -6.29
CA GLU A 139 -14.09 15.59 -5.65
C GLU A 139 -14.33 14.94 -4.28
N ARG A 140 -13.97 13.66 -4.13
CA ARG A 140 -14.05 12.93 -2.86
C ARG A 140 -13.04 13.44 -1.85
N ILE A 141 -11.81 13.75 -2.27
CA ILE A 141 -10.79 14.37 -1.41
C ILE A 141 -11.30 15.71 -0.88
N GLU A 142 -11.79 16.58 -1.77
CA GLU A 142 -12.35 17.88 -1.40
C GLU A 142 -13.52 17.72 -0.42
N TRP A 143 -14.43 16.79 -0.72
CA TRP A 143 -15.57 16.49 0.14
C TRP A 143 -15.14 15.95 1.52
N TYR A 144 -14.16 15.05 1.59
CA TYR A 144 -13.63 14.54 2.86
C TYR A 144 -13.06 15.67 3.71
N ARG A 145 -12.31 16.60 3.11
CA ARG A 145 -11.77 17.77 3.79
C ARG A 145 -12.87 18.66 4.35
N GLU A 146 -13.90 18.94 3.55
CA GLU A 146 -15.05 19.75 3.96
C GLU A 146 -15.77 19.15 5.17
N VAL A 147 -16.19 17.88 5.08
CA VAL A 147 -17.01 17.24 6.11
C VAL A 147 -16.24 16.90 7.38
N THR A 148 -14.92 16.74 7.29
CA THR A 148 -14.04 16.51 8.45
C THR A 148 -13.36 17.78 8.95
N HIS A 149 -13.69 18.94 8.37
CA HIS A 149 -13.12 20.24 8.72
C HIS A 149 -11.58 20.25 8.73
N ASP A 150 -10.96 19.55 7.79
CA ASP A 150 -9.50 19.40 7.70
C ASP A 150 -8.85 18.88 9.01
N GLN A 151 -9.56 18.04 9.78
CA GLN A 151 -9.06 17.51 11.06
C GLN A 151 -8.45 16.10 10.96
N LEU A 152 -8.56 15.43 9.82
CA LEU A 152 -8.04 14.07 9.61
C LEU A 152 -7.04 14.03 8.44
N PRO A 153 -5.97 13.21 8.54
CA PRO A 153 -5.08 12.99 7.41
C PRO A 153 -5.78 12.25 6.27
N ILE A 154 -5.35 12.49 5.03
CA ILE A 154 -5.83 11.81 3.83
C ILE A 154 -4.59 11.34 3.03
N CYS A 155 -4.61 10.11 2.54
CA CYS A 155 -3.60 9.62 1.60
C CYS A 155 -4.07 9.73 0.15
N LEU A 156 -3.18 9.48 -0.80
CA LEU A 156 -3.59 9.30 -2.19
C LEU A 156 -4.49 8.07 -2.34
N THR A 157 -5.31 8.02 -3.39
CA THR A 157 -5.95 6.77 -3.79
C THR A 157 -4.87 5.73 -4.10
N ASP A 158 -5.26 4.45 -4.08
CA ASP A 158 -4.37 3.36 -4.47
C ASP A 158 -3.73 3.66 -5.84
N THR A 159 -2.40 3.64 -5.84
CA THR A 159 -1.59 3.98 -7.01
C THR A 159 -1.01 2.70 -7.58
N GLN A 160 -1.66 2.20 -8.63
CA GLN A 160 -1.20 1.03 -9.35
C GLN A 160 0.07 1.37 -10.15
N SER A 161 1.02 0.44 -10.21
CA SER A 161 2.27 0.63 -10.93
C SER A 161 2.02 0.87 -12.42
N PRO A 162 3.02 1.41 -13.15
CA PRO A 162 2.95 1.50 -14.60
C PRO A 162 2.69 0.14 -15.27
N HIS A 163 3.25 -0.94 -14.72
CA HIS A 163 3.07 -2.29 -15.24
C HIS A 163 1.68 -2.86 -14.93
N ASP A 164 1.17 -2.64 -13.72
CA ASP A 164 -0.19 -3.01 -13.31
C ASP A 164 -1.23 -2.31 -14.17
N THR A 165 -1.10 -1.00 -14.33
CA THR A 165 -1.98 -0.20 -15.18
C THR A 165 -1.90 -0.64 -16.65
N ALA A 166 -0.71 -0.96 -17.16
CA ALA A 166 -0.56 -1.46 -18.53
C ALA A 166 -1.29 -2.79 -18.76
N SER A 167 -1.25 -3.70 -17.78
CA SER A 167 -1.95 -5.00 -17.85
C SER A 167 -3.48 -4.90 -17.79
N LEU A 168 -3.99 -3.76 -17.31
CA LEU A 168 -5.42 -3.43 -17.32
C LEU A 168 -5.88 -2.84 -18.67
N LEU A 169 -4.94 -2.27 -19.43
CA LEU A 169 -5.20 -1.60 -20.71
C LEU A 169 -4.98 -2.51 -21.91
N MET A 170 -3.98 -3.39 -21.84
CA MET A 170 -3.64 -4.34 -22.88
C MET A 170 -4.05 -5.76 -22.48
N GLU A 171 -4.48 -6.57 -23.46
CA GLU A 171 -4.76 -7.99 -23.23
C GLU A 171 -3.57 -8.63 -22.52
N THR A 172 -3.86 -9.19 -21.35
CA THR A 172 -2.85 -9.51 -20.34
C THR A 172 -1.85 -10.53 -20.84
N ASN A 173 -2.29 -11.57 -21.57
CA ASN A 173 -1.38 -12.58 -22.09
C ASN A 173 -0.43 -12.01 -23.14
N THR A 174 -0.93 -11.18 -24.06
CA THR A 174 -0.10 -10.49 -25.05
C THR A 174 0.90 -9.58 -24.36
N PHE A 175 0.45 -8.77 -23.38
CA PHE A 175 1.31 -7.84 -22.66
C PHE A 175 2.48 -8.55 -21.96
N PHE A 176 2.20 -9.60 -21.17
CA PHE A 176 3.25 -10.35 -20.48
C PHE A 176 4.17 -11.11 -21.44
N ALA A 177 3.61 -11.74 -22.48
CA ALA A 177 4.39 -12.50 -23.45
C ALA A 177 5.36 -11.58 -24.21
N GLU A 178 4.89 -10.44 -24.70
CA GLU A 178 5.72 -9.52 -25.47
C GLU A 178 6.70 -8.72 -24.61
N CYS A 179 6.34 -8.35 -23.38
CA CYS A 179 7.30 -7.75 -22.44
C CYS A 179 8.53 -8.65 -22.22
N SER A 180 8.36 -9.98 -22.27
CA SER A 180 9.47 -10.92 -22.07
C SER A 180 10.48 -10.96 -23.23
N CYS A 181 10.11 -10.53 -24.44
CA CYS A 181 10.91 -10.71 -25.65
C CYS A 181 11.09 -9.44 -26.51
N CYS A 182 10.25 -8.42 -26.34
CA CYS A 182 10.17 -7.20 -27.16
C CYS A 182 9.77 -5.97 -26.31
N HIS A 183 10.31 -5.84 -25.09
CA HIS A 183 9.93 -4.76 -24.16
C HIS A 183 10.16 -3.35 -24.72
N GLU A 184 11.08 -3.16 -25.67
CA GLU A 184 11.37 -1.83 -26.24
C GLU A 184 10.13 -1.23 -26.93
N LYS A 185 9.23 -2.08 -27.44
CA LYS A 185 7.98 -1.63 -28.07
C LYS A 185 6.98 -1.02 -27.08
N TYR A 186 7.17 -1.26 -25.78
CA TYR A 186 6.29 -0.81 -24.71
C TYR A 186 6.78 0.46 -24.01
N GLU A 187 7.94 0.99 -24.41
CA GLU A 187 8.57 2.12 -23.72
C GLU A 187 7.68 3.36 -23.71
N ASN A 188 7.16 3.77 -24.86
CA ASN A 188 6.25 4.93 -24.95
C ASN A 188 4.97 4.72 -24.12
N PHE A 189 4.46 3.49 -24.08
CA PHE A 189 3.24 3.16 -23.37
C PHE A 189 3.41 3.23 -21.85
N LEU A 190 4.43 2.54 -21.33
CA LEU A 190 4.76 2.58 -19.91
C LEU A 190 5.18 3.99 -19.49
N GLN A 191 5.84 4.74 -20.37
CA GLN A 191 6.18 6.14 -20.12
C GLN A 191 4.95 7.04 -20.00
N ALA A 192 3.98 6.92 -20.92
CA ALA A 192 2.73 7.67 -20.87
C ALA A 192 1.92 7.35 -19.59
N ILE A 193 1.89 6.08 -19.18
CA ILE A 193 1.26 5.65 -17.92
C ILE A 193 1.98 6.25 -16.71
N THR A 194 3.32 6.23 -16.71
CA THR A 194 4.12 6.81 -15.62
C THR A 194 3.85 8.30 -15.48
N ASP A 195 3.76 9.02 -16.60
CA ASP A 195 3.55 10.45 -16.59
C ASP A 195 2.15 10.82 -16.09
N ILE A 196 1.11 10.03 -16.40
CA ILE A 196 -0.23 10.25 -15.84
C ILE A 196 -0.28 9.90 -14.34
N ILE A 197 0.45 8.87 -13.89
CA ILE A 197 0.56 8.54 -12.45
C ILE A 197 1.17 9.69 -11.68
N ILE A 198 2.27 10.28 -12.19
CA ILE A 198 2.93 11.43 -11.58
C ILE A 198 1.97 12.62 -11.52
N GLU A 199 1.40 13.03 -12.66
CA GLU A 199 0.53 14.22 -12.72
C GLU A 199 -0.71 14.06 -11.82
N PHE A 200 -1.33 12.89 -11.80
CA PHE A 200 -2.52 12.66 -10.99
C PHE A 200 -2.20 12.57 -9.49
N SER A 201 -1.04 12.00 -9.13
CA SER A 201 -0.57 12.01 -7.74
C SER A 201 -0.31 13.43 -7.26
N GLU A 202 0.30 14.28 -8.07
CA GLU A 202 0.52 15.70 -7.76
C GLU A 202 -0.80 16.46 -7.56
N LYS A 203 -1.79 16.27 -8.45
CA LYS A 203 -3.12 16.87 -8.29
C LYS A 203 -3.84 16.41 -7.01
N GLN A 204 -3.71 15.13 -6.66
CA GLN A 204 -4.26 14.62 -5.40
C GLN A 204 -3.55 15.23 -4.18
N MET A 205 -2.21 15.33 -4.20
CA MET A 205 -1.46 15.98 -3.12
C MET A 205 -1.88 17.46 -2.95
N GLU A 206 -2.07 18.18 -4.05
CA GLU A 206 -2.59 19.56 -4.04
C GLU A 206 -4.00 19.62 -3.43
N ALA A 207 -4.91 18.74 -3.87
CA ALA A 207 -6.28 18.69 -3.37
C ALA A 207 -6.36 18.35 -1.86
N ILE A 208 -5.50 17.44 -1.40
CA ILE A 208 -5.41 17.05 0.02
C ILE A 208 -4.82 18.18 0.87
N GLY A 209 -3.78 18.86 0.38
CA GLY A 209 -3.13 19.97 1.05
C GLY A 209 -2.43 19.57 2.37
N PRO A 210 -2.57 20.35 3.46
CA PRO A 210 -1.71 20.24 4.65
C PRO A 210 -1.93 18.95 5.46
N ARG A 211 -2.99 18.18 5.16
CA ARG A 211 -3.32 16.92 5.84
C ARG A 211 -2.85 15.69 5.07
N LEU A 212 -1.91 15.85 4.15
CA LEU A 212 -1.35 14.75 3.36
C LEU A 212 -0.64 13.71 4.25
N SER A 213 -1.03 12.45 4.11
CA SER A 213 -0.40 11.31 4.76
C SER A 213 0.46 10.54 3.77
N LEU A 214 1.78 10.57 3.97
CA LEU A 214 2.77 9.88 3.12
C LEU A 214 3.46 8.72 3.84
N PRO A 215 3.88 7.67 3.09
CA PRO A 215 3.66 7.47 1.65
C PRO A 215 2.22 7.01 1.32
N GLY A 216 1.41 6.72 2.34
CA GLY A 216 -0.04 6.58 2.20
C GLY A 216 -0.51 5.12 2.15
N HIS A 217 -1.29 4.79 1.12
CA HIS A 217 -2.01 3.52 0.96
C HIS A 217 -1.13 2.31 1.34
N GLN A 218 -1.63 1.48 2.26
CA GLN A 218 -0.95 0.28 2.77
C GLN A 218 0.44 0.48 3.38
N MET A 219 0.91 1.68 3.71
CA MET A 219 2.27 1.87 4.23
C MET A 219 2.28 2.41 5.66
N LEU A 220 3.44 2.28 6.33
CA LEU A 220 3.67 3.02 7.56
C LEU A 220 3.77 4.51 7.20
N CYS A 221 2.89 5.33 7.77
CA CYS A 221 2.89 6.76 7.51
C CYS A 221 3.51 7.54 8.67
N HIS A 222 4.25 8.59 8.35
CA HIS A 222 4.87 9.47 9.34
C HIS A 222 5.16 10.84 8.70
N PRO A 223 5.05 11.97 9.42
CA PRO A 223 5.34 13.31 8.86
C PRO A 223 6.76 13.56 8.33
N ARG A 224 7.69 12.61 8.52
CA ARG A 224 9.07 12.67 8.00
C ARG A 224 9.27 11.82 6.74
N PHE A 225 8.32 10.96 6.38
CA PHE A 225 8.43 10.16 5.16
C PHE A 225 8.13 11.03 3.94
N GLN A 226 8.76 10.64 2.84
CA GLN A 226 8.57 11.24 1.53
C GLN A 226 8.07 10.18 0.56
N GLY A 227 7.90 10.55 -0.70
CA GLY A 227 7.44 9.61 -1.70
C GLY A 227 5.96 9.26 -1.62
N ILE A 228 5.55 8.39 -2.54
CA ILE A 228 4.20 7.81 -2.61
C ILE A 228 4.27 6.29 -2.50
N SER A 229 3.17 5.68 -2.09
CA SER A 229 2.98 4.23 -2.15
C SER A 229 2.55 3.81 -3.56
N VAL A 230 3.12 2.73 -4.08
CA VAL A 230 2.75 2.11 -5.36
C VAL A 230 2.49 0.62 -5.16
N SER A 231 1.35 0.15 -5.62
CA SER A 231 1.00 -1.28 -5.71
C SER A 231 1.56 -1.84 -7.02
N ASP A 232 2.40 -2.88 -6.95
CA ASP A 232 3.04 -3.52 -8.10
C ASP A 232 2.90 -5.05 -8.04
N ASP A 233 1.67 -5.52 -8.22
CA ASP A 233 1.29 -6.92 -8.07
C ASP A 233 1.79 -7.79 -9.24
N ASN A 234 1.90 -7.23 -10.45
CA ASN A 234 2.39 -7.98 -11.60
C ASN A 234 3.85 -8.44 -11.46
N MET A 235 4.60 -7.86 -10.51
CA MET A 235 5.96 -8.26 -10.18
C MET A 235 6.11 -9.78 -9.98
N VAL A 236 5.09 -10.44 -9.42
CA VAL A 236 5.15 -11.89 -9.16
C VAL A 236 5.19 -12.71 -10.45
N MET A 237 4.66 -12.18 -11.55
CA MET A 237 4.60 -12.84 -12.86
C MET A 237 5.83 -12.55 -13.73
N LEU A 238 6.63 -11.55 -13.37
CA LEU A 238 7.76 -11.09 -14.17
C LEU A 238 9.07 -11.76 -13.75
N SER A 239 9.83 -12.25 -14.73
CA SER A 239 11.21 -12.65 -14.49
C SER A 239 12.06 -11.45 -14.07
N PRO A 240 13.17 -11.64 -13.32
CA PRO A 240 14.01 -10.52 -12.89
C PRO A 240 14.53 -9.66 -14.03
N ARG A 241 14.81 -10.27 -15.19
CA ARG A 241 15.20 -9.54 -16.41
C ARG A 241 14.08 -8.67 -16.95
N THR A 242 12.86 -9.22 -17.00
CA THR A 242 11.69 -8.49 -17.54
C THR A 242 11.34 -7.34 -16.62
N TYR A 243 11.20 -7.59 -15.32
CA TYR A 243 10.92 -6.55 -14.32
C TYR A 243 11.94 -5.40 -14.37
N GLN A 244 13.23 -5.73 -14.51
CA GLN A 244 14.29 -4.73 -14.65
C GLN A 244 14.11 -3.84 -15.89
N ALA A 245 13.51 -4.34 -16.97
CA ALA A 245 13.28 -3.60 -18.20
C ALA A 245 11.93 -2.86 -18.20
N THR A 246 10.87 -3.45 -17.64
CA THR A 246 9.49 -2.98 -17.80
C THR A 246 8.88 -2.32 -16.56
N SER A 247 9.46 -2.49 -15.37
CA SER A 247 8.97 -1.85 -14.14
C SER A 247 10.00 -0.89 -13.55
N LEU A 248 11.24 -1.36 -13.37
CA LEU A 248 12.28 -0.64 -12.62
C LEU A 248 12.52 0.81 -13.11
N PRO A 249 12.66 1.10 -14.43
CA PRO A 249 12.94 2.47 -14.88
C PRO A 249 11.81 3.45 -14.53
N TYR A 250 10.58 2.97 -14.54
CA TYR A 250 9.38 3.78 -14.32
C TYR A 250 9.12 4.00 -12.82
N LEU A 251 9.31 2.97 -12.00
CA LEU A 251 9.31 3.13 -10.54
C LEU A 251 10.42 4.07 -10.08
N GLN A 252 11.60 4.00 -10.71
CA GLN A 252 12.70 4.94 -10.44
C GLN A 252 12.32 6.39 -10.80
N LYS A 253 11.59 6.60 -11.91
CA LYS A 253 11.09 7.93 -12.29
C LYS A 253 10.09 8.47 -11.27
N ILE A 254 9.16 7.63 -10.80
CA ILE A 254 8.20 7.99 -9.73
C ILE A 254 8.95 8.34 -8.44
N ALA A 255 9.90 7.50 -8.02
CA ALA A 255 10.70 7.72 -6.82
C ALA A 255 11.47 9.04 -6.89
N ALA A 256 12.11 9.33 -8.04
CA ALA A 256 12.84 10.58 -8.25
C ALA A 256 11.93 11.82 -8.22
N ASN A 257 10.69 11.71 -8.74
CA ASN A 257 9.74 12.81 -8.75
C ASN A 257 9.27 13.19 -7.33
N PHE A 258 8.97 12.19 -6.49
CA PHE A 258 8.40 12.40 -5.16
C PHE A 258 9.44 12.36 -4.02
N GLY A 259 10.72 12.23 -4.35
CA GLY A 259 11.82 12.15 -3.37
C GLY A 259 11.91 10.81 -2.62
N GLY A 260 11.10 9.82 -3.02
CA GLY A 260 11.05 8.49 -2.43
C GLY A 260 9.93 7.65 -3.01
N ILE A 261 9.90 6.37 -2.67
CA ILE A 261 8.80 5.45 -3.02
C ILE A 261 8.65 4.37 -1.95
N ALA A 262 7.41 3.92 -1.76
CA ALA A 262 7.11 2.68 -1.05
C ALA A 262 6.41 1.71 -1.99
N VAL A 263 6.79 0.43 -1.97
CA VAL A 263 6.25 -0.55 -2.93
C VAL A 263 5.50 -1.68 -2.20
N HIS A 264 4.23 -1.85 -2.56
CA HIS A 264 3.42 -2.99 -2.16
C HIS A 264 3.40 -4.04 -3.27
N SER A 265 3.35 -5.31 -2.91
CA SER A 265 2.97 -6.37 -3.83
C SER A 265 2.32 -7.53 -3.09
N CYS A 266 1.21 -8.02 -3.61
CA CYS A 266 0.63 -9.30 -3.25
C CYS A 266 1.42 -10.45 -3.89
N GLY A 267 1.49 -11.58 -3.20
CA GLY A 267 2.14 -12.78 -3.72
C GLY A 267 3.64 -12.87 -3.42
N ASN A 268 4.31 -13.80 -4.10
CA ASN A 268 5.69 -14.17 -3.80
C ASN A 268 6.66 -13.41 -4.70
N VAL A 269 7.29 -12.39 -4.14
CA VAL A 269 8.20 -11.49 -4.87
C VAL A 269 9.68 -11.86 -4.72
N THR A 270 10.00 -13.01 -4.13
CA THR A 270 11.39 -13.40 -3.77
C THR A 270 12.39 -13.11 -4.88
N HIS A 271 12.06 -13.44 -6.13
CA HIS A 271 12.95 -13.29 -7.29
C HIS A 271 13.18 -11.84 -7.70
N ASN A 272 12.30 -10.91 -7.35
CA ASN A 272 12.39 -9.49 -7.70
C ASN A 272 12.85 -8.57 -6.56
N ILE A 273 13.05 -9.09 -5.33
CA ILE A 273 13.64 -8.30 -4.23
C ILE A 273 14.95 -7.60 -4.67
N PRO A 274 15.91 -8.27 -5.37
CA PRO A 274 17.13 -7.60 -5.82
C PRO A 274 16.89 -6.46 -6.81
N ASN A 275 15.77 -6.45 -7.55
CA ASN A 275 15.41 -5.34 -8.42
C ASN A 275 14.79 -4.17 -7.66
N LEU A 276 13.93 -4.46 -6.66
CA LEU A 276 13.39 -3.41 -5.80
C LEU A 276 14.49 -2.63 -5.11
N LEU A 277 15.51 -3.32 -4.59
CA LEU A 277 16.67 -2.69 -3.94
C LEU A 277 17.55 -1.85 -4.88
N LYS A 278 17.32 -1.87 -6.19
CA LYS A 278 17.99 -0.97 -7.15
C LYS A 278 17.29 0.39 -7.27
N ILE A 279 16.07 0.53 -6.75
CA ILE A 279 15.34 1.80 -6.79
C ILE A 279 15.98 2.75 -5.79
N GLU A 280 16.65 3.78 -6.29
CA GLU A 280 17.13 4.89 -5.48
C GLU A 280 15.93 5.62 -4.88
N GLY A 281 15.90 5.75 -3.55
CA GLY A 281 14.78 6.31 -2.81
C GLY A 281 13.70 5.31 -2.40
N LEU A 282 13.93 3.99 -2.52
CA LEU A 282 13.04 2.99 -1.91
C LEU A 282 13.09 3.10 -0.38
N GLU A 283 12.05 3.66 0.22
CA GLU A 283 11.96 3.84 1.67
C GLU A 283 11.33 2.62 2.36
N GLN A 284 10.28 2.07 1.75
CA GLN A 284 9.49 1.00 2.36
C GLN A 284 9.05 -0.06 1.37
N VAL A 285 8.80 -1.26 1.89
CA VAL A 285 8.11 -2.33 1.16
C VAL A 285 6.99 -2.93 2.00
N GLU A 286 5.95 -3.41 1.34
CA GLU A 286 4.85 -4.14 1.96
C GLU A 286 4.69 -5.52 1.34
N HIS A 287 4.77 -6.57 2.17
CA HIS A 287 4.59 -7.95 1.74
C HIS A 287 3.78 -8.75 2.76
N ALA A 288 3.01 -9.73 2.29
CA ALA A 288 2.47 -10.76 3.17
C ALA A 288 3.49 -11.90 3.36
N ALA A 289 3.57 -12.39 4.60
CA ALA A 289 4.29 -13.61 4.96
C ALA A 289 3.36 -14.70 5.54
N CYS A 290 2.05 -14.42 5.51
CA CYS A 290 1.00 -15.23 6.12
C CYS A 290 0.68 -16.49 5.31
N VAL A 291 0.90 -17.67 5.89
CA VAL A 291 0.69 -18.97 5.21
C VAL A 291 -0.80 -19.35 5.18
N ILE A 292 -1.59 -18.85 6.13
CA ILE A 292 -3.05 -19.03 6.12
C ILE A 292 -3.66 -18.18 5.00
N ASN A 293 -4.14 -18.84 3.94
CA ASN A 293 -4.72 -18.24 2.74
C ASN A 293 -6.04 -17.50 3.05
N LYS A 294 -5.95 -16.27 3.54
CA LYS A 294 -7.10 -15.38 3.80
C LYS A 294 -6.89 -13.93 3.34
N SER A 295 -5.66 -13.52 3.02
CA SER A 295 -5.36 -12.11 2.68
C SER A 295 -4.30 -11.92 1.59
N ASP A 296 -3.65 -13.00 1.15
CA ASP A 296 -2.66 -12.99 0.07
C ASP A 296 -2.69 -14.35 -0.64
N PRO A 297 -2.71 -14.39 -1.98
CA PRO A 297 -2.83 -15.64 -2.73
C PRO A 297 -1.59 -16.55 -2.63
N THR A 298 -0.38 -15.99 -2.48
CA THR A 298 0.87 -16.76 -2.46
C THR A 298 1.95 -15.95 -1.73
N PRO A 299 1.93 -15.86 -0.39
CA PRO A 299 2.79 -14.97 0.37
C PRO A 299 4.29 -15.22 0.11
N THR A 300 5.11 -14.18 0.28
CA THR A 300 6.57 -14.33 0.25
C THR A 300 7.04 -15.03 1.53
N PRO A 301 7.85 -16.12 1.44
CA PRO A 301 8.35 -16.80 2.63
C PRO A 301 9.10 -15.85 3.58
N PRO A 302 8.85 -15.89 4.90
CA PRO A 302 9.49 -14.97 5.86
C PRO A 302 11.02 -14.97 5.79
N GLU A 303 11.64 -16.14 5.59
CA GLU A 303 13.09 -16.29 5.43
C GLU A 303 13.63 -15.57 4.19
N ASN A 304 12.85 -15.47 3.12
CA ASN A 304 13.25 -14.78 1.90
C ASN A 304 13.12 -13.27 2.04
N ILE A 305 12.08 -12.80 2.74
CA ILE A 305 11.93 -11.40 3.13
C ILE A 305 13.13 -10.98 3.99
N GLN A 306 13.46 -11.77 5.00
CA GLN A 306 14.59 -11.49 5.89
C GLN A 306 15.92 -11.50 5.13
N ALA A 307 16.18 -12.51 4.30
CA ALA A 307 17.42 -12.58 3.52
C ALA A 307 17.54 -11.44 2.49
N GLY A 308 16.41 -11.00 1.93
CA GLY A 308 16.36 -9.92 0.94
C GLY A 308 16.52 -8.52 1.55
N TYR A 309 15.71 -8.18 2.55
CA TYR A 309 15.63 -6.82 3.11
C TYR A 309 16.37 -6.64 4.45
N GLY A 310 16.78 -7.71 5.11
CA GLY A 310 17.26 -7.69 6.50
C GLY A 310 18.42 -6.75 6.81
N ARG A 311 19.16 -6.29 5.79
CA ARG A 311 20.28 -5.35 5.91
C ARG A 311 20.24 -4.22 4.88
N SER A 312 19.12 -4.05 4.18
CA SER A 312 19.02 -3.04 3.12
C SER A 312 18.80 -1.62 3.65
N GLY A 313 18.37 -1.48 4.90
CA GLY A 313 17.90 -0.20 5.46
C GLY A 313 16.47 0.17 5.06
N VAL A 314 15.85 -0.59 4.16
CA VAL A 314 14.43 -0.43 3.77
C VAL A 314 13.54 -0.89 4.92
N ILE A 315 12.51 -0.10 5.23
CA ILE A 315 11.51 -0.48 6.23
C ILE A 315 10.55 -1.49 5.60
N ALA A 316 10.48 -2.71 6.15
CA ALA A 316 9.52 -3.71 5.69
C ALA A 316 8.28 -3.72 6.58
N LYS A 317 7.11 -3.45 6.02
CA LYS A 317 5.83 -3.71 6.70
C LYS A 317 5.32 -5.08 6.28
N ILE A 318 5.28 -6.03 7.21
CA ILE A 318 5.00 -7.43 6.94
C ILE A 318 3.66 -7.85 7.54
N ARG A 319 2.74 -8.35 6.70
CA ARG A 319 1.46 -8.92 7.14
C ARG A 319 1.61 -10.36 7.61
N LEU A 320 1.13 -10.64 8.81
CA LEU A 320 1.00 -11.97 9.43
C LEU A 320 -0.42 -12.17 9.96
N HIS A 321 -0.91 -13.42 9.98
CA HIS A 321 -2.17 -13.72 10.67
C HIS A 321 -1.95 -13.86 12.18
N LYS A 322 -2.98 -13.54 12.98
CA LYS A 322 -2.96 -13.62 14.46
C LYS A 322 -2.48 -14.95 15.04
N SER A 323 -2.57 -16.05 14.29
CA SER A 323 -2.16 -17.39 14.74
C SER A 323 -0.75 -17.80 14.27
N GLU A 324 0.03 -16.86 13.72
CA GLU A 324 1.30 -17.15 13.06
C GLU A 324 2.49 -16.41 13.69
N ALA A 325 2.40 -16.05 14.98
CA ALA A 325 3.51 -15.46 15.74
C ALA A 325 4.81 -16.31 15.64
N CYS A 326 4.67 -17.62 15.43
CA CYS A 326 5.80 -18.53 15.25
C CYS A 326 6.67 -18.24 14.00
N LEU A 327 6.17 -17.49 13.02
CA LEU A 327 6.92 -17.08 11.82
C LEU A 327 7.93 -15.97 12.13
N LEU A 328 7.77 -15.23 13.23
CA LEU A 328 8.71 -14.18 13.64
C LEU A 328 10.15 -14.68 13.80
N LYS A 329 10.33 -15.95 14.19
CA LYS A 329 11.67 -16.58 14.32
C LYS A 329 12.43 -16.69 13.00
N LYS A 330 11.71 -16.72 11.87
CA LYS A 330 12.28 -16.78 10.53
C LYS A 330 12.43 -15.38 9.91
N LEU A 331 11.64 -14.43 10.39
CA LEU A 331 11.55 -13.09 9.86
C LEU A 331 12.51 -12.11 10.53
N LEU A 332 12.57 -12.11 11.87
CA LEU A 332 13.18 -11.02 12.63
C LEU A 332 14.66 -11.24 12.90
N THR A 333 15.43 -10.17 12.72
CA THR A 333 16.80 -10.04 13.21
C THR A 333 17.02 -8.64 13.76
N LYS A 334 18.01 -8.43 14.63
CA LYS A 334 18.32 -7.10 15.20
C LYS A 334 18.61 -6.01 14.17
N ASP A 335 19.05 -6.38 12.98
CA ASP A 335 19.41 -5.43 11.92
C ASP A 335 18.22 -5.17 10.97
N PHE A 336 17.11 -5.90 11.11
CA PHE A 336 15.99 -5.83 10.19
C PHE A 336 14.90 -4.89 10.68
N LYS A 337 14.83 -3.70 10.08
CA LYS A 337 13.77 -2.70 10.31
C LYS A 337 12.43 -3.20 9.76
N CYS A 338 11.65 -3.83 10.63
CA CYS A 338 10.37 -4.44 10.29
C CYS A 338 9.25 -3.90 11.18
N VAL A 339 8.08 -3.67 10.58
CA VAL A 339 6.79 -3.47 11.26
C VAL A 339 5.93 -4.68 10.97
N VAL A 340 5.33 -5.27 12.00
CA VAL A 340 4.47 -6.46 11.82
C VAL A 340 3.02 -6.03 11.88
N GLN A 341 2.33 -6.12 10.75
CA GLN A 341 0.88 -5.95 10.67
C GLN A 341 0.20 -7.29 10.95
N ILE A 342 -0.73 -7.31 11.91
CA ILE A 342 -1.41 -8.52 12.36
C ILE A 342 -2.88 -8.48 11.91
N THR A 343 -3.28 -9.50 11.15
CA THR A 343 -4.63 -9.62 10.58
C THR A 343 -5.45 -10.73 11.25
N GLY A 344 -6.75 -10.76 10.96
CA GLY A 344 -7.68 -11.79 11.45
C GLY A 344 -8.16 -11.59 12.89
N VAL A 345 -7.84 -10.46 13.53
CA VAL A 345 -8.34 -10.11 14.86
C VAL A 345 -9.77 -9.57 14.76
N GLU A 346 -10.69 -10.09 15.57
CA GLU A 346 -12.14 -9.85 15.43
C GLU A 346 -12.73 -9.01 16.58
N SER A 347 -12.00 -8.81 17.67
CA SER A 347 -12.50 -8.05 18.82
C SER A 347 -11.40 -7.34 19.61
N LYS A 348 -11.80 -6.33 20.41
CA LYS A 348 -10.91 -5.62 21.33
C LYS A 348 -10.24 -6.57 22.34
N ALA A 349 -10.99 -7.49 22.94
CA ALA A 349 -10.43 -8.47 23.88
C ALA A 349 -9.40 -9.41 23.21
N GLU A 350 -9.66 -9.79 21.95
CA GLU A 350 -8.69 -10.58 21.18
C GLU A 350 -7.44 -9.76 20.84
N SER A 351 -7.58 -8.47 20.51
CA SER A 351 -6.42 -7.59 20.24
C SER A 351 -5.43 -7.56 21.40
N GLU A 352 -5.91 -7.54 22.65
CA GLU A 352 -5.04 -7.56 23.84
C GLU A 352 -4.28 -8.88 23.99
N ALA A 353 -4.95 -10.01 23.73
CA ALA A 353 -4.33 -11.33 23.80
C ALA A 353 -3.26 -11.51 22.72
N VAL A 354 -3.60 -11.16 21.48
CA VAL A 354 -2.71 -11.26 20.31
C VAL A 354 -1.52 -10.31 20.46
N TYR A 355 -1.74 -9.07 20.91
CA TYR A 355 -0.66 -8.12 21.16
C TYR A 355 0.35 -8.68 22.17
N ARG A 356 -0.12 -9.26 23.29
CA ARG A 356 0.74 -9.87 24.30
C ARG A 356 1.53 -11.06 23.75
N GLU A 357 0.87 -11.95 23.01
CA GLU A 357 1.51 -13.11 22.38
C GLU A 357 2.62 -12.69 21.40
N PHE A 358 2.35 -11.73 20.51
CA PHE A 358 3.34 -11.26 19.56
C PHE A 358 4.50 -10.51 20.23
N LYS A 359 4.24 -9.68 21.25
CA LYS A 359 5.33 -9.02 22.01
C LYS A 359 6.21 -10.03 22.74
N GLU A 360 5.63 -11.07 23.33
CA GLU A 360 6.40 -12.16 23.96
C GLU A 360 7.27 -12.89 22.91
N ALA A 361 6.70 -13.22 21.75
CA ALA A 361 7.43 -13.85 20.66
C ALA A 361 8.58 -12.98 20.12
N VAL A 362 8.36 -11.67 19.94
CA VAL A 362 9.40 -10.69 19.57
C VAL A 362 10.53 -10.70 20.61
N SER A 363 10.20 -10.61 21.90
CA SER A 363 11.18 -10.61 22.98
C SER A 363 12.05 -11.88 22.96
N ILE A 364 11.43 -13.05 22.83
CA ILE A 364 12.14 -14.34 22.76
C ILE A 364 13.12 -14.37 21.58
N VAL A 365 12.68 -13.92 20.40
CA VAL A 365 13.52 -13.95 19.18
C VAL A 365 14.70 -13.00 19.31
N LEU A 366 14.49 -11.76 19.76
CA LEU A 366 15.55 -10.76 19.88
C LEU A 366 16.52 -11.07 21.03
N GLU A 367 16.04 -11.63 22.15
CA GLU A 367 16.90 -12.09 23.25
C GLU A 367 17.77 -13.28 22.88
N ALA A 368 17.25 -14.25 22.14
CA ALA A 368 18.04 -15.39 21.66
C ALA A 368 19.25 -14.91 20.84
N GLN A 369 19.06 -13.88 20.02
CA GLN A 369 20.12 -13.25 19.23
C GLN A 369 21.10 -12.41 20.06
N LYS A 370 20.76 -12.01 21.30
CA LYS A 370 21.71 -11.39 22.25
C LYS A 370 22.71 -12.39 22.82
N ARG A 371 22.37 -13.69 22.87
CA ARG A 371 23.21 -14.75 23.45
C ARG A 371 24.10 -15.46 22.44
N SER A 372 23.90 -15.22 21.14
CA SER A 372 24.64 -15.85 20.04
C SER A 372 25.75 -14.96 19.44
N VAL A 373 25.93 -13.75 19.97
CA VAL A 373 27.06 -12.84 19.72
C VAL A 373 27.92 -12.85 20.98
#